data_AF-A0A350XKC6-F1
#
_entry.id   AF-A0A350XKC6-F1
#
_cell.length_a   1.000
_cell.length_b   1.000
_cell.length_c   1.000
_cell.angle_alpha   90.00
_cell.angle_beta   90.00
_cell.angle_gamma   90.00
#
_symmetry.space_group_name_H-M   'P 1'
#
loop_
_entity.id
_entity.type
_entity.pdbx_description
1 polymer ?
#
loop_
_entity_poly.entity_id
_entity_poly.type
_entity_poly.pdbx_seq_one_letter_code
_entity_poly.pdbx_strand_id
1 'polypeptide(L)'
;MDEQLRQLIAEVCKYPPQSLARKKALNRLLIQIQSLPGLYKSKHPDYLHALNRSWEWVSKNIQNFKPRPPSIEVSLVRWINGYLYWRIKDLYAPDDKPSRSFDEPLWDDEDGETYLDRLSASGFCTFSLSGIDAYIEQIQNQETQRIGLELEQYIESDPDGKLKNCHLKAKPECNCMLLIQRLRLKNPPDKLADIAREWNVNYQTLVAHWKRNCLPMLQEIALNLGYEPDIEP
;
A
#
# COMPACT_ATOMS: atom_id res chain seq x y z
N MET A 1 -11.43 -34.75 -25.33
CA MET A 1 -10.53 -34.07 -24.38
C MET A 1 -9.25 -34.90 -24.20
N ASP A 2 -9.35 -36.22 -24.01
CA ASP A 2 -8.22 -37.17 -24.02
C ASP A 2 -7.29 -37.08 -25.26
N GLU A 3 -7.84 -37.01 -26.48
CA GLU A 3 -7.04 -36.93 -27.72
C GLU A 3 -6.29 -35.60 -27.85
N GLN A 4 -6.90 -34.50 -27.43
CA GLN A 4 -6.27 -33.17 -27.39
C GLN A 4 -5.14 -33.15 -26.35
N LEU A 5 -5.33 -33.81 -25.22
CA LEU A 5 -4.32 -33.94 -24.17
C LEU A 5 -3.12 -34.77 -24.65
N ARG A 6 -3.36 -35.85 -25.41
CA ARG A 6 -2.28 -36.63 -26.08
C ARG A 6 -1.48 -35.77 -27.04
N GLN A 7 -2.15 -34.99 -27.89
CA GLN A 7 -1.51 -34.13 -28.87
C GLN A 7 -0.66 -33.05 -28.19
N LEU A 8 -1.18 -32.41 -27.15
CA LEU A 8 -0.45 -31.39 -26.38
C LEU A 8 0.77 -31.97 -25.65
N ILE A 9 0.65 -33.16 -25.04
CA ILE A 9 1.80 -33.83 -24.41
C ILE A 9 2.85 -34.21 -25.45
N ALA A 10 2.43 -34.72 -26.61
CA ALA A 10 3.34 -35.05 -27.71
C ALA A 10 4.04 -33.81 -28.27
N GLU A 11 3.34 -32.68 -28.42
CA GLU A 11 3.93 -31.41 -28.83
C GLU A 11 4.97 -30.90 -27.82
N VAL A 12 4.68 -30.97 -26.53
CA VAL A 12 5.61 -30.57 -25.47
C VAL A 12 6.88 -31.42 -25.49
N CYS A 13 6.76 -32.73 -25.77
CA CYS A 13 7.90 -33.66 -25.84
C CYS A 13 8.75 -33.50 -27.11
N LYS A 14 8.22 -32.91 -28.18
CA LYS A 14 8.96 -32.67 -29.43
C LYS A 14 9.97 -31.52 -29.34
N TYR A 15 9.74 -30.54 -28.46
CA TYR A 15 10.58 -29.34 -28.36
C TYR A 15 11.64 -29.47 -27.26
N PRO A 16 12.88 -28.96 -27.47
CA PRO A 16 13.94 -29.03 -26.47
C PRO A 16 13.63 -28.18 -25.23
N PRO A 17 14.20 -28.54 -24.06
CA PRO A 17 13.78 -28.03 -22.75
C PRO A 17 13.80 -26.51 -22.57
N GLN A 18 14.64 -25.80 -23.33
CA GLN A 18 14.83 -24.35 -23.28
C GLN A 18 14.08 -23.56 -24.37
N SER A 19 13.41 -24.22 -25.32
CA SER A 19 12.76 -23.54 -26.44
C SER A 19 11.51 -22.76 -26.01
N LEU A 20 11.34 -21.58 -26.60
CA LEU A 20 10.15 -20.75 -26.44
C LEU A 20 8.87 -21.45 -26.93
N ALA A 21 9.00 -22.33 -27.93
CA ALA A 21 7.91 -23.18 -28.42
C ALA A 21 7.44 -24.18 -27.34
N ARG A 22 8.39 -24.76 -26.59
CA ARG A 22 8.09 -25.66 -25.46
C ARG A 22 7.33 -24.94 -24.36
N LYS A 23 7.76 -23.73 -23.99
CA LYS A 23 7.09 -22.90 -22.97
C LYS A 23 5.63 -22.58 -23.36
N LYS A 24 5.40 -22.21 -24.63
CA LYS A 24 4.05 -21.95 -25.16
C LYS A 24 3.17 -23.20 -25.11
N ALA A 25 3.69 -24.35 -25.53
CA ALA A 25 2.97 -25.63 -25.49
C ALA A 25 2.67 -26.06 -24.05
N LEU A 26 3.63 -25.90 -23.13
CA LEU A 26 3.46 -26.18 -21.70
C LEU A 26 2.38 -25.30 -21.05
N ASN A 27 2.37 -24.00 -21.33
CA ASN A 27 1.34 -23.12 -20.78
C ASN A 27 -0.07 -23.52 -21.23
N ARG A 28 -0.23 -23.89 -22.51
CA ARG A 28 -1.51 -24.42 -23.03
C ARG A 28 -1.92 -25.70 -22.31
N LEU A 29 -0.97 -26.61 -22.11
CA LEU A 29 -1.19 -27.86 -21.38
C LEU A 29 -1.59 -27.60 -19.91
N LEU A 30 -0.90 -26.70 -19.22
CA LEU A 30 -1.19 -26.36 -17.82
C LEU A 30 -2.57 -25.74 -17.64
N ILE A 31 -2.99 -24.84 -18.54
CA ILE A 31 -4.34 -24.25 -18.52
C ILE A 31 -5.41 -25.36 -18.63
N GLN A 32 -5.20 -26.32 -19.54
CA GLN A 32 -6.12 -27.45 -19.70
C GLN A 32 -6.15 -28.34 -18.46
N ILE A 33 -4.98 -28.68 -17.90
CA ILE A 33 -4.88 -29.53 -16.71
C ILE A 33 -5.51 -28.87 -15.47
N GLN A 34 -5.33 -27.57 -15.28
CA GLN A 34 -5.91 -26.83 -14.15
C GLN A 34 -7.44 -26.77 -14.21
N SER A 35 -8.02 -26.88 -15.42
CA SER A 35 -9.47 -26.93 -15.62
C SER A 35 -10.07 -28.32 -15.37
N LEU A 36 -9.25 -29.37 -15.21
CA LEU A 36 -9.74 -30.73 -15.00
C LEU A 36 -10.33 -30.92 -13.60
N PRO A 37 -11.49 -31.58 -13.46
CA PRO A 37 -12.04 -31.93 -12.17
C PRO A 37 -11.21 -33.04 -11.49
N GLY A 38 -11.07 -32.97 -10.16
CA GLY A 38 -10.45 -34.03 -9.37
C GLY A 38 -9.01 -33.77 -8.92
N LEU A 39 -8.46 -32.56 -9.12
CA LEU A 39 -7.22 -32.15 -8.46
C LEU A 39 -7.42 -32.13 -6.93
N TYR A 40 -6.46 -32.69 -6.21
CA TYR A 40 -6.50 -32.81 -4.76
C TYR A 40 -6.44 -31.44 -4.09
N LYS A 41 -7.43 -31.12 -3.24
CA LYS A 41 -7.51 -29.84 -2.51
C LYS A 41 -7.23 -30.06 -1.02
N SER A 42 -6.43 -29.20 -0.42
CA SER A 42 -6.17 -29.18 1.03
C SER A 42 -6.60 -27.85 1.64
N LYS A 43 -6.90 -27.85 2.94
CA LYS A 43 -7.18 -26.66 3.75
C LYS A 43 -5.92 -26.00 4.33
N HIS A 44 -4.74 -26.55 4.07
CA HIS A 44 -3.48 -26.02 4.57
C HIS A 44 -3.22 -24.59 4.03
N PRO A 45 -2.78 -23.62 4.85
CA PRO A 45 -2.47 -22.25 4.39
C PRO A 45 -1.52 -22.24 3.17
N ASP A 46 -0.43 -23.02 3.23
CA ASP A 46 0.57 -23.13 2.15
C ASP A 46 0.20 -24.10 1.01
N TYR A 47 -1.07 -24.53 0.92
CA TYR A 47 -1.50 -25.43 -0.15
C TYR A 47 -1.20 -24.87 -1.55
N LEU A 48 -1.41 -23.57 -1.77
CA LEU A 48 -1.15 -22.94 -3.07
C LEU A 48 0.33 -22.99 -3.45
N HIS A 49 1.23 -22.88 -2.46
CA HIS A 49 2.67 -23.00 -2.69
C HIS A 49 3.05 -24.45 -3.05
N ALA A 50 2.49 -25.45 -2.35
CA ALA A 50 2.67 -26.87 -2.73
C ALA A 50 2.11 -27.18 -4.12
N LEU A 51 0.98 -26.57 -4.49
CA LEU A 51 0.39 -26.69 -5.81
C LEU A 51 1.30 -26.09 -6.89
N ASN A 52 1.86 -24.90 -6.66
CA ASN A 52 2.79 -24.27 -7.59
C ASN A 52 4.05 -25.10 -7.82
N ARG A 53 4.67 -25.60 -6.74
CA ARG A 53 5.80 -26.54 -6.83
C ARG A 53 5.46 -27.81 -7.60
N SER A 54 4.22 -28.28 -7.48
CA SER A 54 3.73 -29.43 -8.25
C SER A 54 3.66 -29.10 -9.75
N TRP A 55 3.25 -27.90 -10.15
CA TRP A 55 3.28 -27.47 -11.56
C TRP A 55 4.69 -27.36 -12.11
N GLU A 56 5.63 -26.82 -11.33
CA GLU A 56 7.04 -26.79 -11.71
C GLU A 56 7.58 -28.20 -11.94
N TRP A 57 7.26 -29.13 -11.04
CA TRP A 57 7.65 -30.53 -11.20
C TRP A 57 7.03 -31.16 -12.45
N VAL A 58 5.73 -30.94 -12.71
CA VAL A 58 5.06 -31.41 -13.93
C VAL A 58 5.76 -30.86 -15.18
N SER A 59 6.07 -29.56 -15.22
CA SER A 59 6.76 -28.93 -16.37
C SER A 59 8.11 -29.56 -16.69
N LYS A 60 8.81 -30.09 -15.67
CA LYS A 60 10.10 -30.77 -15.80
C LYS A 60 9.96 -32.25 -16.17
N ASN A 61 8.92 -32.91 -15.67
CA ASN A 61 8.79 -34.37 -15.72
C ASN A 61 7.70 -34.89 -16.66
N ILE A 62 6.96 -34.03 -17.35
CA ILE A 62 5.86 -34.42 -18.26
C ILE A 62 6.29 -35.43 -19.33
N GLN A 63 7.56 -35.40 -19.76
CA GLN A 63 8.14 -36.37 -20.70
C GLN A 63 8.19 -37.82 -20.16
N ASN A 64 8.18 -37.99 -18.83
CA ASN A 64 8.20 -39.28 -18.16
C ASN A 64 6.78 -39.84 -17.93
N PHE A 65 5.75 -39.07 -18.26
CA PHE A 65 4.37 -39.48 -18.05
C PHE A 65 3.98 -40.60 -19.03
N LYS A 66 3.55 -41.74 -18.49
CA LYS A 66 3.04 -42.87 -19.27
C LYS A 66 1.54 -43.00 -19.05
N PRO A 67 0.70 -42.81 -20.08
CA PRO A 67 -0.75 -42.91 -19.94
C PRO A 67 -1.16 -44.36 -19.60
N ARG A 68 -2.05 -44.52 -18.62
CA ARG A 68 -2.65 -45.81 -18.25
C ARG A 68 -4.17 -45.78 -18.54
N PRO A 69 -4.78 -46.90 -18.99
CA PRO A 69 -6.23 -46.98 -19.17
C PRO A 69 -6.97 -46.84 -17.81
N PRO A 70 -8.22 -46.33 -17.77
CA PRO A 70 -9.18 -46.20 -18.89
C PRO A 70 -9.17 -44.87 -19.67
N SER A 71 -8.69 -43.75 -19.10
CA SER A 71 -8.58 -42.46 -19.79
C SER A 71 -7.30 -41.73 -19.40
N ILE A 72 -6.80 -40.88 -20.30
CA ILE A 72 -5.53 -40.17 -20.07
C ILE A 72 -5.71 -39.05 -19.07
N GLU A 73 -6.83 -38.35 -19.11
CA GLU A 73 -7.20 -37.35 -18.13
C GLU A 73 -7.13 -37.90 -16.70
N VAL A 74 -7.77 -39.05 -16.45
CA VAL A 74 -7.78 -39.69 -15.12
C VAL A 74 -6.37 -40.15 -14.74
N SER A 75 -5.61 -40.72 -15.68
CA SER A 75 -4.23 -41.13 -15.45
C SER A 75 -3.32 -39.94 -15.12
N LEU A 76 -3.52 -38.80 -15.78
CA LEU A 76 -2.72 -37.59 -15.60
C LEU A 76 -3.04 -36.91 -14.28
N VAL A 77 -4.33 -36.74 -13.97
CA VAL A 77 -4.78 -36.20 -12.68
C VAL A 77 -4.27 -37.07 -11.53
N ARG A 78 -4.32 -38.40 -11.66
CA ARG A 78 -3.79 -39.32 -10.64
C ARG A 78 -2.28 -39.17 -10.46
N TRP A 79 -1.53 -38.98 -11.55
CA TRP A 79 -0.08 -38.80 -11.50
C TRP A 79 0.30 -37.48 -10.81
N ILE A 80 -0.41 -36.39 -11.13
CA ILE A 80 -0.23 -35.08 -10.48
C ILE A 80 -0.61 -35.14 -9.00
N ASN A 81 -1.78 -35.72 -8.70
CA ASN A 81 -2.25 -35.87 -7.32
C ASN A 81 -1.30 -36.73 -6.48
N GLY A 82 -0.64 -37.73 -7.07
CA GLY A 82 0.38 -38.52 -6.39
C GLY A 82 1.54 -37.65 -5.90
N TYR A 83 2.05 -36.75 -6.74
CA TYR A 83 3.12 -35.83 -6.34
C TYR A 83 2.63 -34.76 -5.35
N LEU A 84 1.47 -34.16 -5.63
CA LEU A 84 0.86 -33.13 -4.80
C LEU A 84 0.54 -33.64 -3.39
N TYR A 85 0.09 -34.89 -3.25
CA TYR A 85 -0.15 -35.52 -1.96
C TYR A 85 1.10 -35.51 -1.07
N TRP A 86 2.26 -35.89 -1.61
CA TRP A 86 3.52 -35.85 -0.86
C TRP A 86 3.97 -34.43 -0.56
N ARG A 87 3.77 -33.48 -1.48
CA ARG A 87 4.07 -32.06 -1.19
C ARG A 87 3.22 -31.51 -0.06
N ILE A 88 1.94 -31.87 0.00
CA ILE A 88 1.05 -31.48 1.10
C ILE A 88 1.44 -32.19 2.38
N LYS A 89 1.79 -33.48 2.32
CA LYS A 89 2.26 -34.22 3.49
C LYS A 89 3.54 -33.63 4.07
N ASP A 90 4.46 -33.15 3.23
CA ASP A 90 5.67 -32.45 3.68
C ASP A 90 5.34 -31.14 4.42
N LEU A 91 4.22 -30.47 4.11
CA LEU A 91 3.80 -29.27 4.86
C LEU A 91 3.36 -29.58 6.30
N TYR A 92 2.92 -30.81 6.55
CA TYR A 92 2.54 -31.29 7.88
C TYR A 92 3.68 -32.03 8.58
N ALA A 93 4.82 -32.25 7.89
CA ALA A 93 5.99 -32.78 8.55
C ALA A 93 6.50 -31.72 9.53
N PRO A 94 6.79 -32.07 10.79
CA PRO A 94 7.46 -31.14 11.67
C PRO A 94 8.78 -30.70 11.00
N ASP A 95 9.03 -29.40 10.95
CA ASP A 95 10.31 -28.90 10.48
C ASP A 95 11.41 -29.47 11.39
N ASP A 96 12.23 -30.37 10.83
CA ASP A 96 13.42 -30.91 11.51
C ASP A 96 14.49 -29.83 11.74
N LYS A 97 14.27 -28.64 11.17
CA LYS A 97 15.02 -27.43 11.48
C LYS A 97 14.23 -26.66 12.53
N PRO A 98 14.72 -26.51 13.77
CA PRO A 98 14.12 -25.55 14.66
C PRO A 98 14.11 -24.21 13.93
N SER A 99 12.94 -23.58 13.85
CA SER A 99 12.82 -22.17 13.50
C SER A 99 13.72 -21.42 14.46
N ARG A 100 14.97 -21.15 14.04
CA ARG A 100 15.92 -20.41 14.86
C ARG A 100 15.25 -19.08 15.17
N SER A 101 15.05 -18.82 16.46
CA SER A 101 14.52 -17.52 16.85
C SER A 101 15.53 -16.47 16.42
N PHE A 102 15.06 -15.33 15.94
CA PHE A 102 15.94 -14.19 15.70
C PHE A 102 16.60 -13.70 17.01
N ASP A 103 16.00 -14.06 18.15
CA ASP A 103 16.47 -13.77 19.50
C ASP A 103 17.45 -14.84 20.04
N GLU A 104 17.72 -15.90 19.27
CA GLU A 104 18.68 -16.91 19.70
C GLU A 104 20.11 -16.35 19.55
N PRO A 105 20.93 -16.41 20.61
CA PRO A 105 22.29 -15.90 20.57
C PRO A 105 23.12 -16.67 19.54
N LEU A 106 23.96 -15.96 18.80
CA LEU A 106 24.86 -16.57 17.84
C LEU A 106 25.95 -17.30 18.61
N TRP A 107 26.07 -18.61 18.33
CA TRP A 107 26.95 -19.54 19.05
C TRP A 107 28.45 -19.20 18.99
N ASP A 108 28.84 -18.22 18.18
CA ASP A 108 30.24 -17.89 17.86
C ASP A 108 30.66 -16.48 18.34
N ASP A 109 29.74 -15.71 18.95
CA ASP A 109 30.01 -14.34 19.41
C ASP A 109 30.14 -14.31 20.95
N GLU A 110 31.27 -13.81 21.47
CA GLU A 110 31.57 -13.74 22.92
C GLU A 110 30.54 -12.93 23.72
N ASP A 111 29.85 -11.99 23.05
CA ASP A 111 28.88 -11.07 23.66
C ASP A 111 27.42 -11.56 23.56
N GLY A 112 27.18 -12.71 22.92
CA GLY A 112 25.83 -13.27 22.76
C GLY A 112 24.94 -12.50 21.79
N GLU A 113 25.52 -11.80 20.81
CA GLU A 113 24.79 -11.02 19.81
C GLU A 113 23.75 -11.89 19.08
N THR A 114 22.53 -11.36 18.96
CA THR A 114 21.45 -12.06 18.25
C THR A 114 21.44 -11.67 16.77
N TYR A 115 20.74 -12.45 15.95
CA TYR A 115 20.55 -12.12 14.53
C TYR A 115 19.80 -10.78 14.37
N LEU A 116 18.94 -10.44 15.33
CA LEU A 116 18.20 -9.16 15.37
C LEU A 116 19.11 -7.96 15.63
N ASP A 117 20.11 -8.10 16.51
CA ASP A 117 21.07 -7.06 16.83
C ASP A 117 21.92 -6.70 15.60
N ARG A 118 22.38 -7.74 14.88
CA ARG A 118 23.19 -7.59 13.67
C ARG A 118 22.42 -6.92 12.53
N LEU A 119 21.13 -7.25 12.37
CA LEU A 119 20.26 -6.61 11.39
C LEU A 119 20.05 -5.12 11.73
N SER A 120 19.79 -4.81 13.00
CA SER A 120 19.66 -3.44 13.48
C SER A 120 20.93 -2.62 13.27
N ALA A 121 22.10 -3.20 13.51
CA ALA A 121 23.40 -2.57 13.31
C ALA A 121 23.74 -2.35 11.81
N SER A 122 23.23 -3.19 10.91
CA SER A 122 23.45 -3.05 9.46
C SER A 122 22.71 -1.84 8.83
N GLY A 123 21.99 -1.05 9.64
CA GLY A 123 21.13 0.03 9.16
C GLY A 123 19.82 -0.48 8.55
N PHE A 124 19.60 -1.80 8.57
CA PHE A 124 18.29 -2.40 8.36
C PHE A 124 17.48 -2.22 9.65
N CYS A 125 17.08 -0.98 9.93
CA CYS A 125 15.91 -0.77 10.75
C CYS A 125 14.82 -1.63 10.11
N THR A 126 14.27 -2.56 10.86
CA THR A 126 13.05 -3.24 10.43
C THR A 126 12.14 -2.17 9.85
N PHE A 127 11.53 -2.43 8.70
CA PHE A 127 10.33 -1.71 8.28
C PHE A 127 9.19 -2.05 9.27
N SER A 128 9.45 -1.91 10.58
CA SER A 128 8.46 -1.78 11.61
C SER A 128 7.53 -0.69 11.14
N LEU A 129 6.22 -0.92 11.23
CA LEU A 129 5.19 0.02 10.82
C LEU A 129 5.54 1.48 11.19
N SER A 130 6.19 1.69 12.34
CA SER A 130 6.61 3.02 12.81
C SER A 130 7.51 3.80 11.84
N GLY A 131 8.34 3.15 11.02
CA GLY A 131 9.24 3.84 10.09
C GLY A 131 8.52 4.37 8.85
N ILE A 132 7.53 3.61 8.36
CA ILE A 132 6.70 4.02 7.22
C ILE A 132 5.72 5.10 7.67
N ASP A 133 5.09 4.92 8.83
CA ASP A 133 4.16 5.91 9.41
C ASP A 133 4.87 7.24 9.69
N ALA A 134 6.08 7.20 10.26
CA ALA A 134 6.90 8.41 10.48
C ALA A 134 7.29 9.09 9.16
N TYR A 135 7.55 8.32 8.09
CA TYR A 135 7.87 8.88 6.79
C TYR A 135 6.64 9.51 6.12
N ILE A 136 5.46 8.90 6.24
CA ILE A 136 4.19 9.46 5.78
C ILE A 136 3.90 10.78 6.52
N GLU A 137 4.01 10.77 7.85
CA GLU A 137 3.83 11.97 8.69
C GLU A 137 4.81 13.08 8.29
N GLN A 138 6.07 12.74 8.00
CA GLN A 138 7.06 13.70 7.52
C GLN A 138 6.65 14.33 6.18
N ILE A 139 6.19 13.54 5.21
CA ILE A 139 5.73 14.05 3.91
C ILE A 139 4.53 14.97 4.09
N GLN A 140 3.53 14.55 4.87
CA GLN A 140 2.32 15.34 5.14
C GLN A 140 2.66 16.67 5.83
N ASN A 141 3.59 16.65 6.80
CA ASN A 141 4.07 17.86 7.47
C ASN A 141 4.78 18.81 6.50
N GLN A 142 5.59 18.30 5.58
CA GLN A 142 6.26 19.12 4.56
C GLN A 142 5.27 19.76 3.59
N GLU A 143 4.26 19.02 3.14
CA GLU A 143 3.20 19.56 2.28
C GLU A 143 2.37 20.62 2.99
N THR A 144 1.96 20.35 4.23
CA THR A 144 1.21 21.32 5.06
C THR A 144 2.00 22.61 5.28
N GLN A 145 3.30 22.51 5.56
CA GLN A 145 4.17 23.68 5.69
C GLN A 145 4.28 24.47 4.39
N ARG A 146 4.45 23.78 3.25
CA ARG A 146 4.51 24.42 1.92
C ARG A 146 3.21 25.20 1.63
N ILE A 147 2.07 24.57 1.85
CA ILE A 147 0.75 25.19 1.63
C ILE A 147 0.55 26.37 2.57
N GLY A 148 0.97 26.27 3.84
CA GLY A 148 0.90 27.37 4.80
C GLY A 148 1.70 28.60 4.35
N LEU A 149 2.93 28.41 3.87
CA LEU A 149 3.77 29.48 3.30
C LEU A 149 3.11 30.15 2.08
N GLU A 150 2.56 29.35 1.17
CA GLU A 150 1.88 29.87 -0.01
C GLU A 150 0.60 30.64 0.35
N LEU A 151 -0.14 30.17 1.35
CA LEU A 151 -1.32 30.84 1.88
C LEU A 151 -0.98 32.19 2.51
N GLU A 152 0.10 32.28 3.29
CA GLU A 152 0.59 33.54 3.85
C GLU A 152 0.93 34.55 2.74
N GLN A 153 1.67 34.11 1.72
CA GLN A 153 2.01 34.96 0.57
C GLN A 153 0.77 35.42 -0.20
N TYR A 154 -0.23 34.55 -0.35
CA TYR A 154 -1.49 34.89 -0.98
C TYR A 154 -2.24 35.96 -0.18
N ILE A 155 -2.31 35.82 1.15
CA ILE A 155 -2.98 36.80 2.02
C ILE A 155 -2.30 38.16 1.95
N GLU A 156 -0.97 38.22 1.92
CA GLU A 156 -0.22 39.47 1.82
C GLU A 156 -0.38 40.16 0.46
N SER A 157 -0.30 39.37 -0.61
CA SER A 157 -0.38 39.89 -1.98
C SER A 157 -1.82 40.28 -2.36
N ASP A 158 -2.82 39.54 -1.88
CA ASP A 158 -4.25 39.64 -2.23
C ASP A 158 -4.46 39.92 -3.74
N PRO A 159 -3.99 39.02 -4.62
CA PRO A 159 -3.90 39.29 -6.06
C PRO A 159 -5.26 39.58 -6.70
N ASP A 160 -6.33 38.95 -6.21
CA ASP A 160 -7.70 39.17 -6.68
C ASP A 160 -8.41 40.34 -5.98
N GLY A 161 -7.78 40.96 -4.98
CA GLY A 161 -8.38 41.98 -4.12
C GLY A 161 -9.58 41.48 -3.29
N LYS A 162 -9.84 40.16 -3.27
CA LYS A 162 -11.03 39.58 -2.64
C LYS A 162 -11.04 39.85 -1.14
N LEU A 163 -9.89 39.72 -0.48
CA LEU A 163 -9.79 39.85 0.98
C LEU A 163 -9.85 41.31 1.43
N LYS A 164 -9.25 42.24 0.68
CA LYS A 164 -9.34 43.69 0.96
C LYS A 164 -10.74 44.25 0.68
N ASN A 165 -11.42 43.76 -0.35
CA ASN A 165 -12.76 44.21 -0.72
C ASN A 165 -13.87 43.64 0.18
N CYS A 166 -13.60 42.56 0.94
CA CYS A 166 -14.52 42.04 1.93
C CYS A 166 -14.31 42.76 3.27
N HIS A 167 -15.17 43.74 3.57
CA HIS A 167 -15.10 44.54 4.79
C HIS A 167 -16.48 44.78 5.41
N LEU A 168 -16.51 45.24 6.67
CA LEU A 168 -17.77 45.69 7.26
C LEU A 168 -18.27 46.95 6.53
N LYS A 169 -19.57 47.02 6.22
CA LYS A 169 -20.20 48.15 5.52
C LYS A 169 -19.92 49.51 6.17
N ALA A 170 -19.75 49.54 7.49
CA ALA A 170 -19.51 50.77 8.25
C ALA A 170 -18.03 51.14 8.38
N LYS A 171 -17.09 50.22 8.11
CA LYS A 171 -15.64 50.42 8.29
C LYS A 171 -14.82 49.62 7.28
N PRO A 172 -14.36 50.24 6.17
CA PRO A 172 -13.54 49.56 5.16
C PRO A 172 -12.15 49.16 5.68
N GLU A 173 -11.67 49.81 6.74
CA GLU A 173 -10.42 49.45 7.43
C GLU A 173 -10.49 48.07 8.11
N CYS A 174 -11.70 47.62 8.46
CA CYS A 174 -11.94 46.29 9.02
C CYS A 174 -12.25 45.30 7.89
N ASN A 175 -11.22 44.99 7.09
CA ASN A 175 -11.29 44.01 6.00
C ASN A 175 -10.85 42.61 6.45
N CYS A 176 -11.21 41.59 5.67
CA CYS A 176 -10.88 40.21 5.99
C CYS A 176 -9.37 39.94 5.98
N MET A 177 -8.60 40.61 5.12
CA MET A 177 -7.14 40.49 5.10
C MET A 177 -6.52 40.82 6.47
N LEU A 178 -6.88 41.99 7.02
CA LEU A 178 -6.33 42.48 8.28
C LEU A 178 -6.81 41.63 9.48
N LEU A 179 -8.06 41.15 9.42
CA LEU A 179 -8.58 40.22 10.41
C LEU A 179 -7.83 38.89 10.39
N ILE A 180 -7.54 38.32 9.21
CA ILE A 180 -6.77 37.08 9.08
C ILE A 180 -5.34 37.28 9.61
N GLN A 181 -4.68 38.37 9.24
CA GLN A 181 -3.34 38.69 9.73
C GLN A 181 -3.28 38.78 11.26
N ARG A 182 -4.22 39.51 11.89
CA ARG A 182 -4.23 39.69 13.35
C ARG A 182 -4.70 38.47 14.14
N LEU A 183 -5.65 37.70 13.60
CA LEU A 183 -6.26 36.57 14.30
C LEU A 183 -5.55 35.23 14.04
N ARG A 184 -4.77 35.09 12.96
CA ARG A 184 -4.12 33.83 12.58
C ARG A 184 -2.61 33.94 12.38
N LEU A 185 -2.12 34.98 11.71
CA LEU A 185 -0.69 35.08 11.37
C LEU A 185 0.15 35.72 12.48
N LYS A 186 -0.44 36.61 13.29
CA LYS A 186 0.23 37.23 14.42
C LYS A 186 0.44 36.23 15.57
N ASN A 187 1.66 36.19 16.11
CA ASN A 187 2.00 35.42 17.32
C ASN A 187 2.38 36.38 18.48
N PRO A 188 1.61 36.44 19.58
CA PRO A 188 0.34 35.73 19.84
C PRO A 188 -0.84 36.32 19.04
N PRO A 189 -1.88 35.52 18.76
CA PRO A 189 -3.06 36.01 18.05
C PRO A 189 -3.85 37.03 18.87
N ASP A 190 -4.35 38.08 18.21
CA ASP A 190 -5.24 39.05 18.85
C ASP A 190 -6.60 38.41 19.15
N LYS A 191 -7.28 38.89 20.19
CA LYS A 191 -8.66 38.46 20.47
C LYS A 191 -9.61 39.38 19.71
N LEU A 192 -10.68 38.80 19.15
CA LEU A 192 -11.76 39.56 18.51
C LEU A 192 -12.34 40.66 19.42
N ALA A 193 -12.36 40.44 20.74
CA ALA A 193 -12.83 41.42 21.71
C ALA A 193 -11.92 42.65 21.85
N ASP A 194 -10.62 42.49 21.60
CA ASP A 194 -9.65 43.58 21.64
C ASP A 194 -9.72 44.38 20.33
N ILE A 195 -9.80 43.68 19.18
CA ILE A 195 -10.01 44.30 17.87
C ILE A 195 -11.33 45.10 17.83
N ALA A 196 -12.41 44.55 18.38
CA ALA A 196 -13.70 45.23 18.47
C ALA A 196 -13.61 46.53 19.29
N ARG A 197 -12.82 46.53 20.38
CA ARG A 197 -12.57 47.71 21.21
C ARG A 197 -11.71 48.74 20.49
N GLU A 198 -10.61 48.31 19.88
CA GLU A 198 -9.68 49.18 19.13
C GLU A 198 -10.39 49.90 17.98
N TRP A 199 -11.20 49.17 17.22
CA TRP A 199 -11.89 49.73 16.06
C TRP A 199 -13.29 50.24 16.36
N ASN A 200 -13.72 50.26 17.63
CA ASN A 200 -15.04 50.71 18.05
C ASN A 200 -16.18 50.08 17.21
N VAL A 201 -16.12 48.76 17.03
CA VAL A 201 -17.10 47.96 16.29
C VAL A 201 -17.86 47.07 17.28
N ASN A 202 -19.16 46.85 17.04
CA ASN A 202 -19.92 45.89 17.82
C ASN A 202 -19.29 44.49 17.71
N TYR A 203 -18.91 43.92 18.86
CA TYR A 203 -18.28 42.60 18.95
C TYR A 203 -19.08 41.50 18.25
N GLN A 204 -20.41 41.46 18.40
CA GLN A 204 -21.25 40.45 17.75
C GLN A 204 -21.24 40.59 16.23
N THR A 205 -21.22 41.82 15.72
CA THR A 205 -21.10 42.09 14.28
C THR A 205 -19.75 41.62 13.75
N LEU A 206 -18.67 41.85 14.50
CA LEU A 206 -17.33 41.42 14.11
C LEU A 206 -17.21 39.89 14.09
N VAL A 207 -17.71 39.21 15.13
CA VAL A 207 -17.76 37.74 15.19
C VAL A 207 -18.58 37.16 14.03
N ALA A 208 -19.73 37.75 13.73
CA ALA A 208 -20.57 37.32 12.61
C ALA A 208 -19.86 37.50 11.27
N HIS A 209 -19.18 38.63 11.06
CA HIS A 209 -18.42 38.88 9.83
C HIS A 209 -17.25 37.90 9.67
N TRP A 210 -16.51 37.64 10.75
CA TRP A 210 -15.43 36.65 10.76
C TRP A 210 -15.94 35.25 10.38
N LYS A 211 -16.99 34.77 11.06
CA LYS A 211 -17.51 33.41 10.84
C LYS A 211 -18.17 33.21 9.48
N ARG A 212 -18.85 34.23 8.94
CA ARG A 212 -19.66 34.09 7.72
C ARG A 212 -18.93 34.47 6.44
N ASN A 213 -17.88 35.29 6.52
CA ASN A 213 -17.18 35.78 5.34
C ASN A 213 -15.70 35.43 5.38
N CYS A 214 -14.97 35.93 6.38
CA CYS A 214 -13.50 35.81 6.37
C CYS A 214 -13.01 34.36 6.52
N LEU A 215 -13.63 33.58 7.42
CA LEU A 215 -13.26 32.18 7.61
C LEU A 215 -13.59 31.30 6.38
N PRO A 216 -14.81 31.35 5.80
CA PRO A 216 -15.10 30.62 4.56
C PRO A 216 -14.18 31.00 3.40
N MET A 217 -13.86 32.29 3.22
CA MET A 217 -12.94 32.72 2.17
C MET A 217 -11.52 32.19 2.39
N LEU A 218 -11.03 32.21 3.64
CA LEU A 218 -9.73 31.65 3.96
C LEU A 218 -9.67 30.14 3.68
N GLN A 219 -10.75 29.41 4.00
CA GLN A 219 -10.88 27.98 3.70
C GLN A 219 -10.91 27.73 2.20
N GLU A 220 -11.65 28.52 1.42
CA GLU A 220 -11.70 28.41 -0.04
C GLU A 220 -10.32 28.64 -0.68
N ILE A 221 -9.58 29.65 -0.20
CA ILE A 221 -8.21 29.90 -0.67
C ILE A 221 -7.30 28.72 -0.32
N ALA A 222 -7.35 28.22 0.93
CA ALA A 222 -6.55 27.07 1.34
C ALA A 222 -6.84 25.82 0.50
N LEU A 223 -8.12 25.52 0.24
CA LEU A 223 -8.56 24.42 -0.62
C LEU A 223 -8.02 24.58 -2.06
N ASN A 224 -8.05 25.80 -2.61
CA ASN A 224 -7.52 26.08 -3.95
C ASN A 224 -5.98 25.94 -4.03
N LEU A 225 -5.28 26.13 -2.92
CA LEU A 225 -3.83 25.88 -2.80
C LEU A 225 -3.49 24.40 -2.55
N GLY A 226 -4.50 23.52 -2.49
CA GLY A 226 -4.32 22.08 -2.31
C GLY A 226 -4.31 21.62 -0.86
N TYR A 227 -4.81 22.42 0.08
CA TYR A 227 -5.05 21.96 1.46
C TYR A 227 -6.20 20.95 1.47
N GLU A 228 -5.94 19.73 1.91
CA GLU A 228 -6.99 18.74 2.18
C GLU A 228 -7.24 18.71 3.70
N PRO A 229 -8.44 19.06 4.18
CA PRO A 229 -8.76 18.89 5.59
C PRO A 229 -8.78 17.40 5.91
N ASP A 230 -8.14 17.01 7.03
CA ASP A 230 -8.27 15.64 7.54
C ASP A 230 -9.75 15.32 7.76
N ILE A 231 -10.31 14.50 6.87
CA ILE A 231 -11.64 13.94 7.06
C ILE A 231 -11.46 12.80 8.06
N GLU A 232 -11.60 13.11 9.35
CA GLU A 232 -11.77 12.05 10.35
C GLU A 232 -13.04 11.25 9.98
N PRO A 233 -12.93 9.92 9.79
CA PRO A 233 -14.06 9.05 9.44
C PRO A 233 -15.04 8.83 10.61
#